data_AF-A0ABD3TPF7-F1
#
_entry.id   AF-A0ABD3TPF7-F1
#
_cell.length_a   1.000
_cell.length_b   1.000
_cell.length_c   1.000
_cell.angle_alpha   90.00
_cell.angle_beta   90.00
_cell.angle_gamma   90.00
#
_symmetry.space_group_name_H-M   'P 1'
#
loop_
_entity.id
_entity.type
_entity.pdbx_description
1 polymer ?
#
loop_
_entity_poly.entity_id
_entity_poly.type
_entity_poly.pdbx_seq_one_letter_code
_entity_poly.pdbx_strand_id
1 'polypeptide(L)'
;MNPMQVVGAVGFQHRRLDIPDNMDPIVADIIKKCWQTDPKLRPSFAEIMAALKPLQKTIASSQIPRPVSSNRGLVNLEDQGGARKS
;
A
#
# COMPACT_ATOMS: atom_id res chain seq x y z
N MET A 1 13.31 15.79 -2.85
CA MET A 1 12.22 16.37 -3.67
C MET A 1 11.17 16.92 -2.71
N ASN A 2 10.67 18.14 -2.91
CA ASN A 2 9.62 18.65 -2.03
C ASN A 2 8.23 18.08 -2.47
N PRO A 3 7.26 17.91 -1.57
CA PRO A 3 5.94 17.36 -1.94
C PRO A 3 5.23 18.14 -3.06
N MET A 4 5.38 19.47 -3.08
CA MET A 4 4.75 20.33 -4.09
C MET A 4 5.33 20.11 -5.50
N GLN A 5 6.62 19.83 -5.62
CA GLN A 5 7.32 19.51 -6.86
C GLN A 5 6.87 18.15 -7.39
N VAL A 6 6.55 17.19 -6.52
CA VAL A 6 5.99 15.89 -6.91
C VAL A 6 4.59 16.09 -7.50
N VAL A 7 3.74 16.87 -6.83
CA VAL A 7 2.40 17.21 -7.33
C VAL A 7 2.50 17.90 -8.70
N GLY A 8 3.40 18.87 -8.83
CA GLY A 8 3.78 19.52 -10.10
C GLY A 8 4.13 18.51 -11.21
N ALA A 9 5.10 17.65 -10.94
CA ALA A 9 5.68 16.73 -11.91
C ALA A 9 4.71 15.61 -12.33
N VAL A 10 4.02 14.97 -11.38
CA VAL A 10 3.17 13.80 -11.62
C VAL A 10 1.77 14.21 -12.09
N GLY A 11 1.20 15.24 -11.46
CA GLY A 11 -0.18 15.69 -11.71
C GLY A 11 -0.32 16.55 -12.96
N PHE A 12 0.66 17.42 -13.24
CA PHE A 12 0.56 18.39 -14.34
C PHE A 12 1.53 18.13 -15.48
N GLN A 13 2.77 17.70 -15.18
CA GLN A 13 3.78 17.43 -16.22
C GLN A 13 3.75 15.98 -16.72
N HIS A 14 2.82 15.15 -16.22
CA HIS A 14 2.68 13.74 -16.60
C HIS A 14 3.97 12.91 -16.47
N ARG A 15 4.93 13.38 -15.66
CA ARG A 15 6.16 12.63 -15.42
C ARG A 15 5.85 11.41 -14.56
N ARG A 16 6.53 10.31 -14.88
CA ARG A 16 6.50 9.05 -14.14
C ARG A 16 7.94 8.66 -13.82
N LEU A 17 8.11 7.76 -12.86
CA LEU A 17 9.41 7.20 -12.58
C LEU A 17 9.81 6.24 -13.69
N ASP A 18 11.10 6.15 -13.98
CA ASP A 18 11.61 5.14 -14.89
C ASP A 18 11.46 3.74 -14.27
N ILE A 19 11.10 2.78 -15.11
CA ILE A 19 10.99 1.38 -14.71
C ILE A 19 12.32 0.71 -15.06
N PRO A 20 13.04 0.15 -14.06
CA PRO A 20 14.34 -0.43 -14.31
C PRO A 20 14.22 -1.76 -15.09
N ASP A 21 15.21 -2.06 -15.92
CA ASP A 21 15.19 -3.22 -16.83
C ASP A 21 15.24 -4.57 -16.11
N ASN A 22 15.72 -4.60 -14.87
CA ASN A 22 15.80 -5.80 -14.04
C ASN A 22 14.50 -6.10 -13.25
N MET A 23 13.44 -5.34 -13.45
CA MET A 23 12.15 -5.56 -12.81
C MET A 23 11.42 -6.75 -13.44
N ASP A 24 10.68 -7.50 -12.62
CA ASP A 24 9.77 -8.53 -13.12
C ASP A 24 8.80 -7.96 -14.18
N PRO A 25 8.70 -8.56 -15.38
CA PRO A 25 7.88 -8.02 -16.46
C PRO A 25 6.40 -7.86 -16.12
N ILE A 26 5.85 -8.72 -15.26
CA ILE A 26 4.45 -8.65 -14.82
C ILE A 26 4.28 -7.42 -13.93
N VAL A 27 5.21 -7.18 -13.00
CA VAL A 27 5.20 -5.99 -12.14
C VAL A 27 5.34 -4.72 -12.97
N ALA A 28 6.28 -4.71 -13.93
CA ALA A 28 6.49 -3.59 -14.84
C ALA A 28 5.22 -3.25 -15.64
N ASP A 29 4.51 -4.26 -16.16
CA ASP A 29 3.25 -4.08 -16.89
C ASP A 29 2.13 -3.52 -16.00
N ILE A 30 1.98 -4.05 -14.78
CA ILE A 30 1.00 -3.53 -13.81
C ILE A 30 1.26 -2.05 -13.52
N ILE A 31 2.51 -1.67 -13.26
CA ILE A 31 2.88 -0.26 -13.00
C ILE A 31 2.51 0.64 -14.19
N LYS A 32 2.86 0.24 -15.42
CA LYS A 32 2.54 1.01 -16.64
C LYS A 32 1.04 1.21 -16.80
N LYS A 33 0.24 0.15 -16.61
CA LYS A 33 -1.23 0.21 -16.70
C LYS A 33 -1.84 1.11 -15.62
N CYS A 34 -1.34 1.03 -14.38
CA CYS A 34 -1.79 1.89 -13.29
C CYS A 34 -1.44 3.38 -13.51
N TRP A 35 -0.35 3.67 -14.22
CA TRP A 35 0.11 5.03 -14.51
C TRP A 35 -0.48 5.68 -15.76
N GLN A 36 -1.42 5.02 -16.44
CA GLN A 36 -2.11 5.56 -17.60
C GLN A 36 -2.71 6.94 -17.29
N THR A 37 -2.50 7.88 -18.23
CA THR A 37 -3.05 9.24 -18.13
C THR A 37 -4.56 9.20 -18.22
N ASP A 38 -5.11 8.44 -19.17
CA ASP A 38 -6.55 8.20 -19.28
C ASP A 38 -7.01 7.30 -18.13
N PRO A 39 -7.87 7.78 -17.21
CA PRO A 39 -8.39 6.97 -16.12
C PRO A 39 -9.16 5.73 -16.59
N LYS A 40 -9.77 5.77 -17.78
CA LYS A 40 -10.54 4.64 -18.34
C LYS A 40 -9.68 3.46 -18.75
N LEU A 41 -8.38 3.70 -18.99
CA LEU A 41 -7.41 2.66 -19.36
C LEU A 41 -6.73 2.05 -18.13
N ARG A 42 -6.99 2.58 -16.93
CA ARG A 42 -6.43 2.02 -15.70
C ARG A 42 -7.16 0.74 -15.32
N PRO A 43 -6.44 -0.28 -14.84
CA PRO A 43 -7.05 -1.53 -14.44
C PRO A 43 -7.90 -1.32 -13.19
N SER A 44 -9.00 -2.05 -13.12
CA SER A 44 -9.75 -2.25 -11.89
C SER A 44 -8.90 -2.98 -10.86
N PHE A 45 -9.28 -2.86 -9.58
CA PHE A 45 -8.61 -3.59 -8.52
C PHE A 45 -8.65 -5.11 -8.73
N ALA A 46 -9.74 -5.64 -9.27
CA ALA A 46 -9.87 -7.07 -9.57
C ALA A 46 -8.85 -7.54 -10.62
N GLU A 47 -8.63 -6.75 -11.67
CA GLU A 47 -7.63 -7.04 -12.70
C GLU A 47 -6.20 -6.97 -12.14
N ILE A 48 -5.92 -6.02 -11.25
CA ILE A 48 -4.64 -5.93 -10.54
C ILE A 48 -4.41 -7.21 -9.72
N MET A 49 -5.39 -7.65 -8.95
CA MET A 49 -5.28 -8.86 -8.12
C MET A 49 -5.09 -10.12 -8.97
N ALA A 50 -5.78 -10.22 -10.11
CA ALA A 50 -5.59 -11.31 -11.05
C ALA A 50 -4.17 -11.34 -11.61
N ALA A 51 -3.63 -10.18 -12.01
CA ALA A 51 -2.26 -10.05 -12.54
C ALA A 51 -1.18 -10.34 -11.48
N LEU A 52 -1.44 -10.06 -10.19
CA LEU A 52 -0.50 -10.34 -9.10
C LEU A 52 -0.48 -11.80 -8.65
N LYS A 53 -1.53 -12.58 -8.95
CA LYS A 53 -1.69 -13.96 -8.47
C LYS A 53 -0.50 -14.89 -8.81
N PRO A 54 0.12 -14.84 -10.01
CA PRO A 54 1.30 -15.66 -10.33
C PRO A 54 2.51 -15.34 -9.44
N LEU A 55 2.67 -14.08 -9.01
CA LEU A 55 3.82 -13.61 -8.24
C LEU A 55 3.76 -14.01 -6.76
N GLN A 56 2.56 -14.34 -6.24
CA GLN A 56 2.38 -14.70 -4.83
C GLN A 56 3.15 -15.97 -4.44
N LYS A 57 3.38 -16.89 -5.39
CA LYS A 57 4.15 -18.12 -5.16
C LYS A 57 5.63 -17.84 -4.88
N THR A 58 6.15 -16.74 -5.43
CA THR A 58 7.56 -16.34 -5.31
C THR A 58 7.82 -15.62 -3.99
N ILE A 59 6.84 -14.89 -3.45
CA ILE A 59 6.99 -14.00 -2.27
C ILE A 59 6.81 -14.74 -0.93
N ALA A 60 6.19 -15.93 -0.92
CA ALA A 60 5.94 -16.70 0.30
C ALA A 60 7.21 -17.06 1.10
N SER A 61 8.40 -16.95 0.50
CA SER A 61 9.68 -17.20 1.17
C SER A 61 10.30 -15.98 1.86
N SER A 62 9.71 -14.77 1.77
CA SER A 62 10.40 -13.52 2.16
C SER A 62 9.57 -12.62 3.10
N GLN A 63 8.59 -13.17 3.82
CA GLN A 63 7.76 -12.35 4.70
C GLN A 63 8.53 -11.82 5.92
N ILE A 64 8.72 -10.50 5.95
CA ILE A 64 8.94 -9.75 7.19
C ILE A 64 7.66 -9.90 8.03
N PRO A 65 7.73 -10.39 9.29
CA PRO A 65 6.55 -10.55 10.14
C PRO A 65 5.80 -9.21 10.25
N ARG A 66 4.55 -9.20 9.82
CA ARG A 66 3.67 -8.04 9.94
C ARG A 66 3.25 -7.95 11.42
N PRO A 67 3.57 -6.89 12.18
CA PRO A 67 3.09 -6.76 13.54
C PRO A 67 1.56 -6.64 13.49
N VAL A 68 0.87 -7.64 14.02
CA VAL A 68 -0.59 -7.60 14.17
C VAL A 68 -0.90 -6.62 15.30
N SER A 69 -1.43 -5.44 14.96
CA SER A 69 -2.03 -4.56 15.96
C SER A 69 -3.30 -5.24 16.49
N SER A 70 -3.14 -5.99 17.58
CA SER A 70 -4.21 -6.71 18.26
C SER A 70 -5.12 -5.70 18.95
N ASN A 71 -6.14 -5.22 18.26
CA ASN A 71 -7.16 -4.34 18.81
C ASN A 71 -8.18 -5.19 19.60
N ARG A 72 -7.78 -5.70 20.76
CA ARG A 72 -8.65 -6.48 21.66
C ARG A 72 -8.70 -5.80 23.04
N GLY A 73 -9.87 -5.22 23.37
CA GLY A 73 -10.26 -4.96 24.76
C GLY A 73 -10.71 -3.53 25.07
N LEU A 74 -11.89 -3.14 24.61
CA LEU A 74 -12.72 -2.15 25.31
C LEU A 74 -13.76 -2.94 26.12
N VAL A 75 -13.46 -3.28 27.38
CA VAL A 75 -14.48 -3.67 28.39
C VAL A 75 -14.03 -3.26 29.80
N ASN A 76 -14.75 -2.28 30.35
CA ASN A 76 -15.10 -2.01 31.75
C ASN A 76 -14.05 -2.13 32.88
N LEU A 77 -13.78 -1.00 33.54
CA LEU A 77 -13.65 -0.94 34.99
C LEU A 77 -14.25 0.37 35.52
N GLU A 78 -15.57 0.37 35.64
CA GLU A 78 -16.26 1.17 36.64
C GLU A 78 -16.24 0.40 37.98
N ASP A 79 -16.13 1.16 39.08
CA ASP A 79 -16.14 0.76 40.49
C ASP A 79 -14.83 0.31 41.16
N GLN A 80 -14.16 1.27 41.83
CA GLN A 80 -14.12 1.23 43.30
C GLN A 80 -13.65 2.57 43.87
N GLY A 81 -14.53 3.20 44.64
CA GLY A 81 -14.17 4.23 45.61
C GLY A 81 -13.29 3.65 46.73
N GLY A 82 -12.37 4.46 47.25
CA GLY A 82 -11.54 4.07 48.38
C GLY A 82 -10.60 5.18 48.83
N ALA A 83 -11.07 6.00 49.77
CA ALA A 83 -10.28 6.99 50.49
C ALA A 83 -9.06 6.37 51.19
N ARG A 84 -7.95 7.12 51.28
CA ARG A 84 -7.11 7.24 52.49
C ARG A 84 -6.09 8.37 52.37
N LYS A 85 -6.13 9.24 53.39
CA LYS A 85 -5.17 10.28 53.76
C LYS A 85 -3.74 9.71 53.88
N SER A 86 -2.73 10.52 53.54
CA SER A 86 -1.64 10.90 54.46
C SER A 86 -0.99 12.19 53.99
#